data_AF-A0A9X9A0K2-F1
#
_entry.id   AF-A0A9X9A0K2-F1
#
_cell.length_a   1.000
_cell.length_b   1.000
_cell.length_c   1.000
_cell.angle_alpha   90.00
_cell.angle_beta   90.00
_cell.angle_gamma   90.00
#
_symmetry.space_group_name_H-M   'P 1'
#
loop_
_entity.id
_entity.type
_entity.pdbx_description
1 polymer ?
#
loop_
_entity_poly.entity_id
_entity_poly.type
_entity_poly.pdbx_seq_one_letter_code
_entity_poly.pdbx_strand_id
1 'polypeptide(L)'
;NIALPLPYSNMTGILKLYNDNHDLIITSKLRENGQGDEGIYLHTRFLTIRLPLAETFIITEGKDKMLTAHHSMWLFGLEFLHIHYKIEK
;
A
#
# COMPACT_ATOMS: atom_id res chain seq x y z
N ASN A 1 0.96 -8.48 4.01
CA ASN A 1 2.20 -7.81 4.47
C ASN A 1 3.19 -7.78 3.33
N ILE A 2 3.54 -6.59 2.86
CA ILE A 2 4.60 -6.39 1.87
C ILE A 2 5.85 -5.93 2.63
N ALA A 3 6.98 -6.60 2.44
CA ALA A 3 8.23 -6.24 3.07
C ALA A 3 9.22 -5.75 2.00
N LEU A 4 9.72 -4.53 2.17
CA LEU A 4 10.77 -3.96 1.34
C LEU A 4 12.07 -3.99 2.16
N PRO A 5 13.04 -4.86 1.80
CA PRO A 5 14.34 -4.84 2.44
C PRO A 5 15.07 -3.57 2.02
N LEU A 6 15.36 -2.72 3.00
CA LEU A 6 16.17 -1.53 2.81
C LEU A 6 17.59 -1.82 3.29
N PRO A 7 18.61 -1.13 2.79
CA PRO A 7 19.93 -1.19 3.41
C PRO A 7 19.80 -0.84 4.90
N TYR A 8 20.22 -1.76 5.77
CA TYR A 8 20.21 -1.61 7.25
C TYR A 8 18.83 -1.58 7.94
N SER A 9 17.71 -1.76 7.21
CA SER A 9 16.37 -1.75 7.81
C SER A 9 15.36 -2.59 7.01
N ASN A 10 14.26 -2.97 7.65
CA ASN A 10 13.14 -3.65 6.98
C ASN A 10 11.91 -2.77 7.07
N MET A 11 11.36 -2.38 5.92
CA MET A 11 10.06 -1.72 5.86
C MET A 11 8.97 -2.77 5.71
N THR A 12 8.04 -2.83 6.66
CA THR A 12 6.86 -3.71 6.62
C THR A 12 5.62 -2.86 6.41
N GLY A 13 4.97 -3.01 5.26
CA GLY A 13 3.63 -2.49 4.99
C GLY A 13 2.57 -3.50 5.41
N ILE A 14 1.79 -3.16 6.44
CA ILE A 14 0.57 -3.88 6.78
C ILE A 14 -0.56 -3.26 5.97
N LEU A 15 -1.06 -4.04 5.02
CA LEU A 15 -2.08 -3.64 4.06
C LEU A 15 -3.34 -4.44 4.29
N LYS A 16 -4.49 -3.77 4.28
CA LYS A 16 -5.77 -4.44 4.22
C LYS A 16 -6.30 -4.50 2.80
N LEU A 17 -6.82 -5.67 2.48
CA LEU A 17 -7.51 -5.98 1.24
C LEU A 17 -8.99 -5.70 1.41
N TYR A 18 -9.62 -5.09 0.43
CA TYR A 18 -11.06 -5.07 0.28
C TYR A 18 -11.45 -5.13 -1.19
N ASN A 19 -12.62 -5.70 -1.46
CA ASN A 19 -13.20 -5.76 -2.78
C ASN A 19 -14.32 -4.73 -2.84
N ASP A 20 -14.23 -3.82 -3.81
CA ASP A 20 -15.26 -2.83 -4.09
C ASP A 20 -15.70 -2.98 -5.55
N ASN A 21 -16.90 -3.52 -5.76
CA ASN A 21 -17.56 -3.54 -7.07
C ASN A 21 -16.72 -4.06 -8.26
N HIS A 22 -15.92 -5.12 -8.05
CA HIS A 22 -14.96 -5.75 -9.00
C HIS A 22 -13.55 -5.18 -8.98
N ASP A 23 -13.32 -4.09 -8.27
CA ASP A 23 -11.98 -3.56 -8.03
C ASP A 23 -11.41 -4.14 -6.75
N LEU A 24 -10.15 -4.57 -6.81
CA LEU A 24 -9.42 -5.06 -5.66
C LEU A 24 -8.57 -3.93 -5.10
N ILE A 25 -8.92 -3.45 -3.91
CA ILE A 25 -8.21 -2.35 -3.27
C ILE A 25 -7.39 -2.88 -2.09
N ILE A 26 -6.12 -2.50 -2.07
CA ILE A 26 -5.15 -2.84 -1.05
C ILE A 26 -4.66 -1.53 -0.46
N THR A 27 -4.89 -1.24 0.82
CA THR A 27 -4.46 0.04 1.40
C THR A 27 -3.81 -0.10 2.77
N SER A 28 -2.83 0.76 3.04
CA SER A 28 -2.23 0.95 4.36
C SER A 28 -2.85 2.13 5.12
N LYS A 29 -3.83 2.84 4.53
CA LYS A 29 -4.50 3.95 5.21
C LYS A 29 -5.32 3.43 6.38
N LEU A 30 -5.09 4.02 7.55
CA LEU A 30 -5.93 3.77 8.72
C LEU A 30 -7.37 4.11 8.39
N ARG A 31 -8.27 3.19 8.71
CA ARG A 31 -9.70 3.45 8.57
C ARG A 31 -10.15 4.44 9.65
N GLU A 32 -11.19 5.23 9.38
CA GLU A 32 -11.74 6.22 10.33
C GLU A 32 -12.19 5.60 11.66
N ASN A 33 -12.52 4.31 11.64
CA ASN A 33 -12.88 3.51 12.80
C ASN A 33 -11.68 3.02 13.64
N GLY A 34 -10.44 3.35 13.28
CA GLY A 34 -9.23 3.24 14.13
C GLY A 34 -8.83 1.84 14.59
N GLN A 35 -9.56 0.80 14.19
CA GLN A 35 -9.43 -0.59 14.69
C GLN A 35 -8.50 -1.46 13.85
N GLY A 36 -7.54 -0.89 13.13
CA GLY A 36 -6.66 -1.65 12.26
C GLY A 36 -5.20 -1.32 12.44
N ASP A 37 -4.36 -2.35 12.30
CA ASP A 37 -2.90 -2.24 12.30
C ASP A 37 -2.37 -1.77 10.94
N GLU A 38 -3.21 -1.19 10.07
CA GLU A 38 -2.79 -0.77 8.74
C GLU A 38 -1.79 0.38 8.86
N GLY A 39 -0.68 0.27 8.13
CA GLY A 39 0.37 1.27 8.18
C GLY A 39 1.69 0.72 7.67
N ILE A 40 2.61 1.66 7.43
CA ILE A 40 3.98 1.35 7.04
C ILE A 40 4.86 1.46 8.27
N TYR A 41 5.58 0.40 8.58
CA TYR A 41 6.46 0.31 9.74
C TYR A 41 7.90 0.13 9.29
N LEU A 42 8.81 0.90 9.87
CA LEU A 42 10.25 0.70 9.69
C LEU A 42 10.79 -0.05 10.90
N HIS A 43 11.27 -1.25 10.65
CA HIS A 43 12.07 -2.01 11.59
C HIS A 43 13.55 -1.72 11.36
N THR A 44 14.19 -1.22 12.40
CA THR A 44 15.65 -1.14 12.50
C THR A 44 16.10 -2.03 13.67
N ARG A 45 17.40 -2.34 13.74
CA ARG A 45 18.00 -3.20 14.77
C ARG A 45 17.66 -2.79 16.22
N PHE A 46 17.34 -1.52 16.44
CA PHE A 46 17.11 -0.96 17.77
C PHE A 46 15.66 -0.59 18.07
N LEU A 47 14.81 -0.38 17.05
CA LEU A 47 13.47 0.17 17.23
C LEU A 47 12.55 -0.13 16.04
N THR A 48 11.24 -0.11 16.31
CA THR A 48 10.18 -0.18 15.31
C THR A 48 9.44 1.14 15.34
N ILE A 49 9.45 1.87 14.23
CA ILE A 49 8.70 3.14 14.12
C ILE A 49 7.64 3.02 13.04
N ARG A 50 6.46 3.54 13.33
CA ARG A 50 5.43 3.76 12.32
C ARG A 50 5.83 4.96 11.48
N LEU A 51 5.95 4.77 10.18
CA LEU A 51 6.25 5.86 9.25
C LEU A 51 4.96 6.64 8.94
N PRO A 52 5.08 7.95 8.69
CA PRO A 52 3.98 8.79 8.21
C PRO A 52 3.72 8.54 6.72
N LEU A 53 3.90 7.31 6.25
CA LEU A 53 3.67 6.88 4.89
C LEU A 53 2.33 6.13 4.83
N ALA A 54 1.59 6.36 3.76
CA ALA A 54 0.45 5.55 3.39
C ALA A 54 0.55 5.15 1.93
N GLU A 55 0.01 4.00 1.59
CA GLU A 55 -0.07 3.52 0.21
C GLU A 55 -1.44 2.90 -0.06
N THR A 56 -1.86 2.96 -1.31
CA THR A 56 -3.09 2.35 -1.81
C THR A 56 -2.83 1.84 -3.21
N PHE A 57 -3.16 0.58 -3.42
CA PHE A 57 -3.18 -0.09 -4.71
C PHE A 57 -4.63 -0.34 -5.08
N ILE A 58 -5.06 0.13 -6.23
CA ILE A 58 -6.37 -0.14 -6.81
C ILE A 58 -6.12 -0.98 -8.05
N ILE A 59 -6.48 -2.25 -8.00
CA ILE A 59 -6.36 -3.18 -9.11
C ILE A 59 -7.72 -3.30 -9.75
N THR A 60 -7.79 -3.01 -11.04
CA THR A 60 -9.03 -3.00 -11.83
C THR A 60 -8.88 -3.95 -13.01
N GLU A 61 -9.96 -4.66 -13.35
CA GLU A 61 -10.00 -5.50 -14.54
C GLU A 61 -10.54 -4.71 -15.74
N GLY A 62 -9.67 -4.45 -16.72
CA GLY A 62 -10.05 -3.82 -17.96
C GLY A 62 -10.83 -4.75 -18.90
N LYS A 63 -11.57 -4.18 -19.85
CA LYS A 63 -12.41 -4.91 -20.82
C LYS A 63 -11.67 -5.98 -21.62
N ASP A 64 -10.37 -5.83 -21.81
CA ASP A 64 -9.53 -6.75 -22.59
C ASP A 64 -8.91 -7.87 -21.74
N LYS A 65 -9.46 -8.15 -20.54
CA LYS A 65 -8.87 -9.04 -19.52
C LYS A 65 -7.47 -8.61 -19.07
N MET A 66 -7.15 -7.34 -19.29
CA MET A 66 -5.91 -6.73 -18.85
C MET A 66 -6.12 -6.18 -17.45
N LEU A 67 -5.28 -6.62 -16.51
CA LEU A 67 -5.30 -6.10 -15.15
C LEU A 67 -4.49 -4.80 -15.13
N THR A 68 -5.14 -3.71 -14.78
CA THR A 68 -4.49 -2.43 -14.51
C THR A 68 -4.39 -2.23 -13.02
N ALA A 69 -3.34 -1.56 -12.58
CA ALA A 69 -3.20 -1.25 -11.18
C ALA A 69 -2.65 0.17 -11.00
N HIS A 70 -3.32 0.88 -10.11
CA HIS A 70 -3.03 2.25 -9.73
C HIS A 70 -2.44 2.22 -8.33
N HIS A 71 -1.19 2.64 -8.19
CA HIS A 71 -0.52 2.73 -6.91
C HIS A 71 -0.28 4.20 -6.57
N SER A 72 -0.92 4.67 -5.51
CA SER A 72 -0.67 5.98 -4.93
C SER A 72 0.03 5.83 -3.59
N MET A 73 1.04 6.65 -3.34
CA MET A 73 1.71 6.78 -2.07
C MET A 73 1.59 8.21 -1.54
N TRP A 74 1.37 8.31 -0.24
CA TRP A 74 1.28 9.55 0.51
C TRP A 74 2.34 9.59 1.60
N LEU A 75 2.92 10.76 1.83
CA LEU A 75 3.83 11.06 2.92
C LEU A 75 3.24 12.23 3.71
N PHE A 76 3.00 12.05 5.01
CA PHE A 76 2.28 12.99 5.87
C PHE A 76 0.89 13.41 5.31
N GLY A 77 0.21 12.52 4.59
CA GLY A 77 -1.08 12.79 3.94
C GLY A 77 -0.98 13.52 2.60
N LEU A 78 0.22 13.96 2.18
CA LEU A 78 0.47 14.55 0.87
C LEU A 78 0.80 13.46 -0.14
N GLU A 79 0.11 13.42 -1.27
CA GLU A 79 0.42 12.49 -2.35
C GLU A 79 1.73 12.90 -3.02
N PHE A 80 2.71 12.00 -3.04
CA PHE A 80 4.02 12.30 -3.63
C PHE A 80 4.38 11.38 -4.81
N LEU A 81 3.68 10.25 -4.94
CA LEU A 81 3.96 9.29 -5.98
C LEU A 81 2.67 8.61 -6.41
N HIS A 82 2.46 8.57 -7.71
CA HIS A 82 1.34 7.91 -8.35
C HIS A 82 1.84 7.18 -9.58
N ILE A 83 1.64 5.87 -9.61
CA ILE A 83 2.16 4.97 -10.65
C ILE A 83 0.99 4.18 -11.22
N HIS A 84 0.89 4.16 -12.54
CA HIS A 84 -0.02 3.29 -13.28
C HIS A 84 0.79 2.20 -13.94
N TYR A 85 0.43 0.95 -13.66
CA TYR A 85 1.07 -0.21 -14.26
C TYR A 85 0.01 -1.14 -14.83
N LYS A 86 0.40 -1.80 -15.91
CA LYS A 86 -0.35 -2.92 -16.49
C LYS A 86 0.29 -4.19 -15.96
N ILE A 87 -0.51 -5.08 -15.42
CA ILE A 87 -0.08 -6.39 -14.96
C ILE A 87 -0.18 -7.31 -16.17
N GLU A 88 0.96 -7.57 -16.79
CA GLU A 88 1.11 -8.55 -17.87
C GLU A 88 1.55 -9.91 -17.28
N LYS A 89 1.24 -10.99 -17.99
CA LYS A 89 1.46 -12.37 -17.55
C LYS A 89 2.93 -12.78 -17.58
#